data_AF-A0A318JWM7-F1
#
_entry.id   AF-A0A318JWM7-F1
#
_cell.length_a   1.000
_cell.length_b   1.000
_cell.length_c   1.000
_cell.angle_alpha   90.00
_cell.angle_beta   90.00
_cell.angle_gamma   90.00
#
_symmetry.space_group_name_H-M   'P 1'
#
loop_
_entity.id
_entity.type
_entity.pdbx_description
1 polymer ?
#
loop_
_entity_poly.entity_id
_entity_poly.type
_entity_poly.pdbx_seq_one_letter_code
_entity_poly.pdbx_strand_id
1 'polypeptide(L)'
;MQAGRGYGDPSVGNEPFAETRLRAPGSGLTKPQPLGAIAEAGSLTMADLACVAHVPSSTLARLWLDPMWLDGVTGATLQKLLPAVPGLARYLEDRSHSARLEAALHQCVESGLDIQTGRLGPLIESRSIQYVATALEAAAATMRLDARGTVSSLARCWGGSQSLALDAVIDPACGLISEPNLLIEKAVQLTDLIDTSANSLHTTVGYGILVHKVTKLTGSVPTDSPPATRCSAFAYRSGVIGMLLRTGDPDAARAYRRELETHPLLQRNELWSLATFSADIPQTRQFNVDSRTGLAHTAADVIGDLSELNEAYLHYLVTSAIPVLLHYDSTFGSRRAVLVNTLGARLERGIEDARTRSVSVGFMKSIR
;
A
#
# COMPACT_ATOMS: atom_id res chain seq x y z
N MET A 1 -46.27 1.10 58.80
CA MET A 1 -45.50 -0.02 58.21
C MET A 1 -44.87 0.50 56.92
N GLN A 2 -43.65 1.06 57.00
CA GLN A 2 -42.37 0.42 56.64
C GLN A 2 -42.39 -0.15 55.20
N ALA A 3 -41.85 0.55 54.20
CA ALA A 3 -40.43 0.75 53.86
C ALA A 3 -39.90 -0.36 52.91
N GLY A 4 -39.34 0.06 51.77
CA GLY A 4 -38.69 -0.82 50.81
C GLY A 4 -38.26 -0.11 49.52
N ARG A 5 -37.37 0.89 49.63
CA ARG A 5 -36.65 1.48 48.49
C ARG A 5 -35.53 0.51 48.08
N GLY A 6 -35.56 -0.01 46.87
CA GLY A 6 -34.43 -0.67 46.23
C GLY A 6 -33.64 0.37 45.43
N TYR A 7 -32.44 0.72 45.92
CA TYR A 7 -31.43 1.45 45.15
C TYR A 7 -30.78 0.47 44.18
N GLY A 8 -30.96 0.70 42.87
CA GLY A 8 -30.20 0.06 41.81
C GLY A 8 -28.98 0.92 41.49
N ASP A 9 -27.81 0.32 41.68
CA ASP A 9 -26.46 0.85 41.48
C ASP A 9 -26.18 1.23 40.01
N PRO A 10 -25.78 2.47 39.67
CA PRO A 10 -25.25 2.82 38.36
C PRO A 10 -23.72 2.86 38.43
N SER A 11 -23.09 1.70 38.35
CA SER A 11 -21.63 1.58 38.20
C SER A 11 -21.27 0.58 37.11
N VAL A 12 -21.73 0.86 35.88
CA VAL A 12 -21.05 0.34 34.68
C VAL A 12 -19.88 1.28 34.42
N GLY A 13 -18.71 0.88 34.93
CA GLY A 13 -17.45 1.55 34.63
C GLY A 13 -17.22 1.58 33.12
N ASN A 14 -17.01 2.78 32.59
CA ASN A 14 -16.27 2.98 31.34
C ASN A 14 -14.82 2.53 31.58
N GLU A 15 -14.56 1.23 31.48
CA GLU A 15 -13.20 0.75 31.33
C GLU A 15 -12.70 1.08 29.91
N PRO A 16 -11.47 1.62 29.74
CA PRO A 16 -10.88 1.91 28.45
C PRO A 16 -10.42 0.61 27.77
N PHE A 17 -11.36 -0.25 27.36
CA PHE A 17 -11.08 -1.57 26.80
C PHE A 17 -10.37 -1.55 25.44
N ALA A 18 -10.34 -0.40 24.74
CA ALA A 18 -9.75 -0.28 23.40
C ALA A 18 -8.26 0.11 23.42
N GLU A 19 -7.81 0.97 24.35
CA GLU A 19 -6.42 1.46 24.34
C GLU A 19 -5.40 0.41 24.79
N THR A 20 -5.79 -0.51 25.68
CA THR A 20 -4.85 -1.51 26.21
C THR A 20 -4.60 -2.66 25.22
N ARG A 21 -5.54 -2.94 24.31
CA ARG A 21 -5.40 -4.04 23.33
C ARG A 21 -4.53 -3.69 22.13
N LEU A 22 -4.42 -2.41 21.78
CA LEU A 22 -3.61 -1.94 20.64
C LEU A 22 -2.12 -1.76 20.99
N ARG A 23 -1.77 -1.77 22.27
CA ARG A 23 -0.40 -1.56 22.76
C ARG A 23 0.27 -2.90 23.10
N ALA A 24 0.50 -3.73 22.08
CA ALA A 24 1.32 -4.92 22.27
C ALA A 24 2.75 -4.52 22.70
N PRO A 25 3.31 -5.12 23.77
CA PRO A 25 4.72 -4.93 24.12
C PRO A 25 5.60 -5.45 22.97
N GLY A 26 6.58 -4.64 22.53
CA GLY A 26 7.47 -4.98 21.42
C GLY A 26 6.99 -4.52 20.04
N SER A 27 5.99 -3.63 19.94
CA SER A 27 5.46 -3.15 18.66
C SER A 27 6.44 -2.31 17.81
N GLY A 28 7.65 -1.98 18.29
CA GLY A 28 8.60 -1.13 17.57
C GLY A 28 8.19 0.35 17.44
N LEU A 29 7.01 0.73 17.95
CA LEU A 29 6.50 2.10 17.85
C LEU A 29 7.18 3.04 18.84
N THR A 30 7.48 4.24 18.37
CA THR A 30 8.07 5.30 19.19
C THR A 30 7.01 5.82 20.16
N LYS A 31 7.23 5.55 21.44
CA LYS A 31 6.35 6.00 22.52
C LYS A 31 6.44 7.52 22.71
N PRO A 32 5.36 8.18 23.14
CA PRO A 32 5.42 9.58 23.57
C PRO A 32 6.46 9.76 24.67
N GLN A 33 7.35 10.73 24.48
CA GLN A 33 8.40 11.11 25.42
C GLN A 33 8.29 12.59 25.76
N PRO A 34 8.51 12.96 27.04
CA PRO A 34 8.54 14.35 27.43
C PRO A 34 9.77 15.04 26.83
N LEU A 35 9.69 16.35 26.58
CA LEU A 35 10.78 17.12 25.97
C LEU A 35 12.10 16.98 26.75
N GLY A 36 12.01 16.92 28.08
CA GLY A 36 13.17 16.77 28.96
C GLY A 36 13.94 15.48 28.68
N ALA A 37 13.26 14.35 28.50
CA ALA A 37 13.93 13.07 28.23
C ALA A 37 14.72 13.09 26.90
N ILE A 38 14.20 13.79 25.89
CA ILE A 38 14.85 13.93 24.58
C ILE A 38 16.07 14.86 24.70
N ALA A 39 15.92 15.98 25.39
CA ALA A 39 16.98 16.95 25.60
C ALA A 39 18.13 16.39 26.47
N GLU A 40 17.78 15.65 27.53
CA GLU A 40 18.73 15.00 28.45
C GLU A 40 19.55 13.91 27.75
N ALA A 41 18.99 13.21 26.76
CA ALA A 41 19.75 12.29 25.92
C ALA A 41 20.83 12.99 25.08
N GLY A 42 20.66 14.29 24.81
CA GLY A 42 21.66 15.18 24.21
C GLY A 42 22.50 15.95 25.23
N SER A 43 22.44 15.59 26.52
CA SER A 43 23.12 16.28 27.63
C SER A 43 22.72 17.75 27.80
N LEU A 44 21.49 18.12 27.45
CA LEU A 44 20.96 19.48 27.63
C LEU A 44 20.05 19.57 28.85
N THR A 45 20.27 20.58 29.70
CA THR A 45 19.33 20.95 30.76
C THR A 45 18.27 21.92 30.24
N MET A 46 17.20 22.12 31.01
CA MET A 46 16.18 23.13 30.69
C MET A 46 16.76 24.55 30.60
N ALA A 47 17.77 24.87 31.42
CA ALA A 47 18.43 26.16 31.39
C ALA A 47 19.24 26.37 30.10
N ASP A 48 19.97 25.33 29.67
CA ASP A 48 20.71 25.34 28.40
C ASP A 48 19.74 25.55 27.22
N LEU A 49 18.63 24.82 27.23
CA LEU A 49 17.64 24.93 26.17
C LEU A 49 16.93 26.28 26.14
N ALA A 50 16.64 26.88 27.30
CA ALA A 50 16.08 28.23 27.39
C ALA A 50 17.01 29.26 26.74
N CYS A 51 18.32 29.12 27.01
CA CYS A 51 19.36 29.98 26.47
C CYS A 51 19.50 29.83 24.94
N VAL A 52 19.65 28.59 24.46
CA VAL A 52 19.93 28.29 23.04
C VAL A 52 18.71 28.49 22.15
N ALA A 53 17.53 28.05 22.57
CA ALA A 53 16.31 28.13 21.76
C ALA A 53 15.58 29.49 21.88
N HIS A 54 16.00 30.35 22.81
CA HIS A 54 15.28 31.59 23.15
C HIS A 54 13.78 31.34 23.42
N VAL A 55 13.51 30.30 24.22
CA VAL A 55 12.16 29.92 24.68
C VAL A 55 12.06 30.20 26.19
N PRO A 56 10.98 30.88 26.66
CA PRO A 56 10.83 31.16 28.09
C PRO A 56 10.82 29.89 28.94
N SER A 57 11.51 29.92 30.08
CA SER A 57 11.59 28.76 30.99
C SER A 57 10.22 28.29 31.48
N SER A 58 9.24 29.19 31.60
CA SER A 58 7.85 28.82 31.92
C SER A 58 7.18 27.98 30.82
N THR A 59 7.49 28.27 29.56
CA THR A 59 7.03 27.46 28.42
C THR A 59 7.74 26.11 28.42
N LEU A 60 9.05 26.09 28.62
CA LEU A 60 9.82 24.85 28.69
C LEU A 60 9.37 23.97 29.85
N ALA A 61 9.16 24.52 31.05
CA ALA A 61 8.70 23.77 32.22
C ALA A 61 7.39 23.00 31.97
N ARG A 62 6.47 23.57 31.18
CA ARG A 62 5.24 22.90 30.77
C ARG A 62 5.49 21.70 29.85
N LEU A 63 6.42 21.83 28.90
CA LEU A 63 6.73 20.77 27.93
C LEU A 63 7.71 19.72 28.50
N TRP A 64 8.49 20.09 29.52
CA TRP A 64 9.65 19.33 29.99
C TRP A 64 9.30 17.95 30.54
N LEU A 65 8.14 17.84 31.18
CA LEU A 65 7.67 16.61 31.84
C LEU A 65 6.42 16.01 31.19
N ASP A 66 5.77 16.73 30.26
CA ASP A 66 4.55 16.28 29.59
C ASP A 66 4.89 15.38 28.40
N PRO A 67 4.56 14.07 28.40
CA PRO A 67 4.80 13.19 27.26
C PRO A 67 3.97 13.54 26.01
N MET A 68 2.87 14.28 26.18
CA MET A 68 1.95 14.69 25.11
C MET A 68 2.16 16.15 24.68
N TRP A 69 3.32 16.73 25.02
CA TRP A 69 3.64 18.14 24.77
C TRP A 69 3.50 18.58 23.30
N LEU A 70 3.59 17.64 22.36
CA LEU A 70 3.40 17.88 20.92
C LEU A 70 1.99 18.38 20.57
N ASP A 71 0.98 18.03 21.35
CA ASP A 71 -0.40 18.45 21.12
C ASP A 71 -0.63 19.92 21.54
N GLY A 72 0.20 20.42 22.46
CA GLY A 72 0.06 21.74 23.08
C GLY A 72 1.16 22.76 22.72
N VAL A 73 2.14 22.37 21.91
CA VAL A 73 3.24 23.25 21.48
C VAL A 73 2.83 24.06 20.26
N THR A 74 3.18 25.36 20.25
CA THR A 74 2.93 26.19 19.07
C THR A 74 3.97 25.89 17.97
N GLY A 75 3.59 26.08 16.70
CA GLY A 75 4.54 25.93 15.58
C GLY A 75 5.77 26.82 15.72
N ALA A 76 5.61 28.05 16.22
CA ALA A 76 6.72 28.97 16.46
C ALA A 76 7.68 28.49 17.55
N THR A 77 7.15 27.92 18.64
CA THR A 77 7.97 27.29 19.68
C THR A 77 8.69 26.06 19.14
N LEU A 78 7.99 25.19 18.39
CA LEU A 78 8.57 23.99 17.81
C LEU A 78 9.71 24.30 16.83
N GLN A 79 9.55 25.33 15.99
CA GLN A 79 10.59 25.80 15.06
C GLN A 79 11.87 26.26 15.78
N LYS A 80 11.75 26.85 16.97
CA LYS A 80 12.89 27.23 17.81
C LYS A 80 13.57 26.03 18.46
N LEU A 81 12.79 25.04 18.87
CA LEU A 81 13.29 23.83 19.53
C LEU A 81 14.01 22.88 18.56
N LEU A 82 13.51 22.76 17.32
CA LEU A 82 14.06 21.88 16.29
C LEU A 82 15.59 21.98 16.09
N PRO A 83 16.18 23.18 15.90
CA PRO A 83 17.63 23.31 15.76
C PRO A 83 18.38 23.22 17.10
N ALA A 84 17.69 23.41 18.23
CA ALA A 84 18.31 23.50 19.56
C ALA A 84 18.40 22.16 20.30
N VAL A 85 17.53 21.20 19.98
CA VAL A 85 17.47 19.89 20.64
C VAL A 85 17.97 18.79 19.69
N PRO A 86 19.17 18.22 19.94
CA PRO A 86 19.67 17.08 19.18
C PRO A 86 18.66 15.92 19.19
N GLY A 87 18.41 15.33 18.02
CA GLY A 87 17.49 14.19 17.88
C GLY A 87 16.00 14.54 17.86
N LEU A 88 15.59 15.78 18.15
CA LEU A 88 14.18 16.16 18.18
C LEU A 88 13.51 16.00 16.81
N ALA A 89 14.18 16.39 15.72
CA ALA A 89 13.64 16.23 14.37
C ALA A 89 13.33 14.76 14.04
N ARG A 90 14.24 13.84 14.38
CA ARG A 90 14.04 12.40 14.20
C ARG A 90 12.92 11.86 15.09
N TYR A 91 12.88 12.27 16.36
CA TYR A 91 11.79 11.90 17.27
C TYR A 91 10.42 12.34 16.71
N LEU A 92 10.31 13.56 16.18
CA LEU A 92 9.07 14.06 15.58
C LEU A 92 8.64 13.24 14.38
N GLU A 93 9.57 12.90 13.49
CA GLU A 93 9.31 12.04 12.35
C GLU A 93 8.81 10.66 12.80
N ASP A 94 9.55 9.98 13.68
CA ASP A 94 9.22 8.64 14.18
C ASP A 94 7.87 8.63 14.95
N ARG A 95 7.63 9.66 15.77
CA ARG A 95 6.37 9.82 16.52
C ARG A 95 5.21 10.12 15.59
N SER A 96 5.39 10.92 14.53
CA SER A 96 4.34 11.23 13.56
C SER A 96 3.89 9.98 12.80
N HIS A 97 4.83 9.11 12.42
CA HIS A 97 4.53 7.83 11.79
C HIS A 97 3.80 6.90 12.76
N SER A 98 4.29 6.81 14.00
CA SER A 98 3.67 5.99 15.05
C SER A 98 2.24 6.46 15.35
N ALA A 99 2.02 7.77 15.50
CA ALA A 99 0.70 8.36 15.74
C ALA A 99 -0.29 8.06 14.61
N ARG A 100 0.17 8.18 13.36
CA ARG A 100 -0.66 7.86 12.19
C ARG A 100 -1.06 6.38 12.16
N LEU A 101 -0.12 5.47 12.45
CA LEU A 101 -0.42 4.05 12.52
C LEU A 101 -1.38 3.72 13.67
N GLU A 102 -1.16 4.30 14.86
CA GLU A 102 -2.09 4.17 16.01
C GLU A 102 -3.51 4.62 15.63
N ALA A 103 -3.63 5.76 14.95
CA ALA A 103 -4.92 6.27 14.47
C ALA A 103 -5.56 5.34 13.42
N ALA A 104 -4.79 4.82 12.47
CA ALA A 104 -5.28 3.89 11.45
C ALA A 104 -5.77 2.57 12.09
N LEU A 105 -5.03 2.04 13.06
CA LEU A 105 -5.44 0.86 13.83
C LEU A 105 -6.74 1.11 14.60
N HIS A 106 -6.87 2.27 15.24
CA HIS A 106 -8.09 2.66 15.93
C HIS A 106 -9.28 2.71 14.98
N GLN A 107 -9.13 3.36 13.82
CA GLN A 107 -10.17 3.41 12.79
C GLN A 107 -10.57 2.03 12.28
N CYS A 108 -9.63 1.08 12.16
CA CYS A 108 -9.96 -0.31 11.79
C CYS A 108 -10.86 -0.95 12.85
N VAL A 109 -10.49 -0.84 14.13
CA VAL A 109 -11.27 -1.40 15.25
C VAL A 109 -12.67 -0.77 15.32
N GLU A 110 -12.77 0.55 15.22
CA GLU A 110 -14.06 1.27 15.18
C GLU A 110 -14.93 0.85 13.99
N SER A 111 -14.31 0.48 12.87
CA SER A 111 -15.00 0.00 11.66
C SER A 111 -15.34 -1.49 11.73
N GLY A 112 -15.07 -2.17 12.85
CA GLY A 112 -15.40 -3.57 13.08
C GLY A 112 -14.36 -4.58 12.59
N LEU A 113 -13.14 -4.15 12.28
CA LEU A 113 -12.04 -5.06 11.94
C LEU A 113 -11.32 -5.55 13.19
N ASP A 114 -11.06 -6.85 13.24
CA ASP A 114 -10.16 -7.44 14.23
C ASP A 114 -8.72 -7.44 13.70
N ILE A 115 -7.78 -6.97 14.55
CA ILE A 115 -6.39 -6.75 14.19
C ILE A 115 -5.47 -7.67 14.99
N GLN A 116 -4.65 -8.42 14.26
CA GLN A 116 -3.63 -9.31 14.83
C GLN A 116 -2.40 -8.54 15.29
N THR A 117 -2.48 -7.91 16.46
CA THR A 117 -1.39 -7.07 17.01
C THR A 117 -0.06 -7.81 17.17
N GLY A 118 -0.08 -9.14 17.36
CA GLY A 118 1.13 -9.98 17.38
C GLY A 118 1.90 -10.01 16.05
N ARG A 119 1.25 -9.70 14.92
CA ARG A 119 1.88 -9.62 13.60
C ARG A 119 2.38 -8.21 13.25
N LEU A 120 1.99 -7.20 14.03
CA LEU A 120 2.28 -5.80 13.72
C LEU A 120 3.78 -5.47 13.80
N GLY A 121 4.47 -5.90 14.87
CA GLY A 121 5.89 -5.63 15.07
C GLY A 121 6.77 -6.12 13.91
N PRO A 122 6.75 -7.43 13.58
CA PRO A 122 7.51 -7.98 12.45
C PRO A 122 7.16 -7.32 11.11
N LEU A 123 5.90 -6.93 10.93
CA LEU A 123 5.45 -6.26 9.71
C LEU A 123 6.09 -4.87 9.58
N ILE A 124 6.09 -4.06 10.63
CA ILE A 124 6.67 -2.71 10.57
C ILE A 124 8.20 -2.68 10.66
N GLU A 125 8.83 -3.77 11.10
CA GLU A 125 10.28 -3.97 10.97
C GLU A 125 10.70 -4.23 9.52
N SER A 126 9.85 -4.91 8.75
CA SER A 126 10.13 -5.29 7.36
C SER A 126 9.50 -4.36 6.32
N ARG A 127 8.63 -3.43 6.73
CA ARG A 127 7.88 -2.50 5.86
C ARG A 127 7.81 -1.11 6.48
N SER A 128 7.70 -0.09 5.64
CA SER A 128 7.48 1.28 6.12
C SER A 128 6.16 1.40 6.88
N ILE A 129 6.21 1.97 8.10
CA ILE A 129 5.05 2.28 8.94
C ILE A 129 3.99 3.07 8.15
N GLN A 130 4.42 4.01 7.30
CA GLN A 130 3.51 4.82 6.49
C GLN A 130 2.68 3.97 5.51
N TYR A 131 3.28 2.94 4.91
CA TYR A 131 2.60 2.07 3.96
C TYR A 131 1.60 1.15 4.65
N VAL A 132 1.98 0.61 5.82
CA VAL A 132 1.07 -0.18 6.67
C VAL A 132 -0.11 0.68 7.13
N ALA A 133 0.14 1.89 7.63
CA ALA A 133 -0.91 2.82 8.04
C ALA A 133 -1.86 3.17 6.88
N THR A 134 -1.32 3.44 5.68
CA THR A 134 -2.14 3.73 4.49
C THR A 134 -3.02 2.54 4.07
N ALA A 135 -2.50 1.32 4.16
CA ALA A 135 -3.27 0.11 3.87
C ALA A 135 -4.40 -0.12 4.90
N LEU A 136 -4.13 0.13 6.19
CA LEU A 136 -5.14 0.08 7.24
C LEU A 136 -6.22 1.17 7.09
N GLU A 137 -5.82 2.40 6.75
CA GLU A 137 -6.75 3.49 6.41
C GLU A 137 -7.67 3.08 5.24
N ALA A 138 -7.13 2.43 4.21
CA ALA A 138 -7.91 1.92 3.08
C ALA A 138 -8.89 0.81 3.51
N ALA A 139 -8.46 -0.12 4.37
CA ALA A 139 -9.32 -1.17 4.90
C ALA A 139 -10.46 -0.60 5.76
N ALA A 140 -10.16 0.34 6.65
CA ALA A 140 -11.17 1.00 7.48
C ALA A 140 -12.18 1.80 6.63
N ALA A 141 -11.73 2.55 5.62
CA ALA A 141 -12.62 3.25 4.71
C ALA A 141 -13.51 2.29 3.91
N THR A 142 -12.96 1.14 3.49
CA THR A 142 -13.69 0.09 2.76
C THR A 142 -14.80 -0.50 3.61
N MET A 143 -14.53 -0.79 4.88
CA MET A 143 -15.53 -1.28 5.82
C MET A 143 -16.72 -0.32 6.01
N ARG A 144 -16.45 0.99 5.95
CA ARG A 144 -17.48 2.04 6.02
C ARG A 144 -18.19 2.32 4.69
N LEU A 145 -17.83 1.63 3.61
CA LEU A 145 -18.28 1.91 2.24
C LEU A 145 -18.00 3.37 1.81
N ASP A 146 -16.95 3.99 2.36
CA ASP A 146 -16.52 5.34 1.98
C ASP A 146 -15.72 5.29 0.68
N ALA A 147 -16.42 5.40 -0.46
CA ALA A 147 -15.81 5.35 -1.79
C ALA A 147 -14.65 6.35 -1.95
N ARG A 148 -14.80 7.58 -1.46
CA ARG A 148 -13.79 8.63 -1.61
C ARG A 148 -12.55 8.33 -0.75
N GLY A 149 -12.75 7.94 0.51
CA GLY A 149 -11.68 7.54 1.41
C GLY A 149 -10.92 6.32 0.88
N THR A 150 -11.64 5.29 0.44
CA THR A 150 -11.08 4.06 -0.12
C THR A 150 -10.21 4.34 -1.34
N VAL A 151 -10.73 5.01 -2.38
CA VAL A 151 -9.93 5.26 -3.59
C VAL A 151 -8.75 6.19 -3.31
N SER A 152 -8.89 7.17 -2.39
CA SER A 152 -7.79 8.05 -2.03
C SER A 152 -6.66 7.30 -1.34
N SER A 153 -6.97 6.40 -0.40
CA SER A 153 -5.95 5.63 0.33
C SER A 153 -5.36 4.53 -0.55
N LEU A 154 -6.18 3.80 -1.31
CA LEU A 154 -5.68 2.81 -2.26
C LEU A 154 -4.78 3.42 -3.33
N ALA A 155 -5.09 4.61 -3.86
CA ALA A 155 -4.20 5.27 -4.82
C ALA A 155 -2.78 5.54 -4.25
N ARG A 156 -2.66 5.78 -2.94
CA ARG A 156 -1.36 5.91 -2.25
C ARG A 156 -0.68 4.57 -2.03
N CYS A 157 -1.39 3.46 -2.22
CA CYS A 157 -0.83 2.11 -2.23
C CYS A 157 -0.22 1.71 -3.59
N TRP A 158 -0.14 2.63 -4.56
CA TRP A 158 0.50 2.37 -5.85
C TRP A 158 2.02 2.38 -5.74
N GLY A 159 2.63 1.24 -6.03
CA GLY A 159 4.07 1.02 -6.01
C GLY A 159 4.42 -0.34 -5.38
N GLY A 160 5.61 -0.87 -5.65
CA GLY A 160 6.03 -2.20 -5.19
C GLY A 160 5.94 -2.36 -3.67
N SER A 161 6.64 -1.51 -2.91
CA SER A 161 6.66 -1.55 -1.44
C SER A 161 5.30 -1.31 -0.81
N GLN A 162 4.50 -0.42 -1.40
CA GLN A 162 3.16 -0.10 -0.93
C GLN A 162 2.17 -1.22 -1.18
N SER A 163 2.23 -1.87 -2.36
CA SER A 163 1.42 -3.03 -2.68
C SER A 163 1.76 -4.22 -1.78
N LEU A 164 3.04 -4.45 -1.48
CA LEU A 164 3.46 -5.49 -0.54
C LEU A 164 2.93 -5.23 0.88
N ALA A 165 2.90 -3.98 1.33
CA ALA A 165 2.30 -3.62 2.62
C ALA A 165 0.77 -3.84 2.60
N LEU A 166 0.10 -3.47 1.50
CA LEU A 166 -1.33 -3.71 1.34
C LEU A 166 -1.65 -5.21 1.35
N ASP A 167 -0.92 -6.03 0.60
CA ASP A 167 -1.06 -7.49 0.63
C ASP A 167 -0.85 -8.03 2.05
N ALA A 168 0.21 -7.63 2.75
CA ALA A 168 0.48 -8.08 4.12
C ALA A 168 -0.56 -7.64 5.15
N VAL A 169 -1.37 -6.62 4.86
CA VAL A 169 -2.51 -6.24 5.73
C VAL A 169 -3.72 -7.12 5.47
N ILE A 170 -4.03 -7.43 4.21
CA ILE A 170 -5.30 -8.07 3.81
C ILE A 170 -5.18 -9.56 3.47
N ASP A 171 -3.97 -10.13 3.51
CA ASP A 171 -3.73 -11.54 3.17
C ASP A 171 -4.56 -12.48 4.08
N PRO A 172 -5.39 -13.38 3.52
CA PRO A 172 -6.24 -14.26 4.32
C PRO A 172 -5.49 -15.27 5.19
N ALA A 173 -4.26 -15.65 4.83
CA ALA A 173 -3.49 -16.66 5.56
C ALA A 173 -2.61 -16.03 6.65
N CYS A 174 -1.92 -14.94 6.32
CA CYS A 174 -0.90 -14.34 7.19
C CYS A 174 -1.05 -12.83 7.41
N GLY A 175 -2.17 -12.24 6.99
CA GLY A 175 -2.40 -10.80 7.07
C GLY A 175 -2.56 -10.25 8.48
N LEU A 176 -2.56 -8.92 8.58
CA LEU A 176 -2.78 -8.20 9.84
C LEU A 176 -4.25 -8.23 10.29
N ILE A 177 -5.20 -8.39 9.37
CA ILE A 177 -6.63 -8.51 9.67
C ILE A 177 -6.97 -9.99 9.88
N SER A 178 -7.61 -10.33 11.01
CA SER A 178 -7.85 -11.73 11.37
C SER A 178 -8.81 -12.47 10.44
N GLU A 179 -9.92 -11.83 10.10
CA GLU A 179 -11.02 -12.43 9.32
C GLU A 179 -11.40 -11.47 8.19
N PRO A 180 -10.66 -11.46 7.06
CA PRO A 180 -10.84 -10.47 6.03
C PRO A 180 -12.10 -10.69 5.17
N ASN A 181 -12.88 -11.74 5.39
CA ASN A 181 -14.06 -12.06 4.59
C ASN A 181 -15.07 -10.90 4.53
N LEU A 182 -15.38 -10.29 5.68
CA LEU A 182 -16.29 -9.14 5.71
C LEU A 182 -15.69 -7.93 4.97
N LEU A 183 -14.38 -7.71 5.07
CA LEU A 183 -13.69 -6.67 4.31
C LEU A 183 -13.79 -6.94 2.80
N ILE A 184 -13.63 -8.19 2.37
CA ILE A 184 -13.75 -8.61 0.97
C ILE A 184 -15.18 -8.38 0.46
N GLU A 185 -16.20 -8.76 1.24
CA GLU A 185 -17.59 -8.49 0.89
C GLU A 185 -17.87 -6.99 0.72
N LYS A 186 -17.34 -6.16 1.62
CA LYS A 186 -17.45 -4.69 1.53
C LYS A 186 -16.70 -4.13 0.34
N ALA A 187 -15.52 -4.68 0.03
CA ALA A 187 -14.74 -4.30 -1.14
C ALA A 187 -15.49 -4.61 -2.45
N VAL A 188 -16.15 -5.77 -2.53
CA VAL A 188 -17.04 -6.14 -3.66
C VAL A 188 -18.21 -5.16 -3.76
N GLN A 189 -18.92 -4.88 -2.66
CA GLN A 189 -20.01 -3.89 -2.68
C GLN A 189 -19.54 -2.51 -3.19
N LEU A 190 -18.33 -2.09 -2.79
CA LEU A 190 -17.74 -0.83 -3.21
C LEU A 190 -17.43 -0.76 -4.72
N THR A 191 -17.20 -1.88 -5.41
CA THR A 191 -16.91 -1.82 -6.85
C THR A 191 -18.08 -1.28 -7.67
N ASP A 192 -19.31 -1.43 -7.17
CA ASP A 192 -20.54 -0.95 -7.79
C ASP A 192 -20.89 0.50 -7.38
N LEU A 193 -20.35 0.97 -6.26
CA LEU A 193 -20.63 2.30 -5.70
C LEU A 193 -19.69 3.39 -6.20
N ILE A 194 -18.51 3.03 -6.69
CA ILE A 194 -17.50 4.00 -7.12
C ILE A 194 -17.88 4.59 -8.48
N ASP A 195 -18.11 5.91 -8.50
CA ASP A 195 -18.29 6.66 -9.73
C ASP A 195 -16.98 6.76 -10.53
N THR A 196 -16.93 6.03 -11.63
CA THR A 196 -15.79 5.98 -12.57
C THR A 196 -15.87 7.03 -13.68
N SER A 197 -16.94 7.83 -13.73
CA SER A 197 -17.08 8.92 -14.72
C SER A 197 -16.11 10.08 -14.46
N ALA A 198 -15.69 10.25 -13.21
CA ALA A 198 -14.73 11.25 -12.82
C ALA A 198 -13.32 10.88 -13.32
N ASN A 199 -12.76 11.71 -14.20
CA ASN A 199 -11.39 11.60 -14.73
C ASN A 199 -10.30 11.99 -13.70
N SER A 200 -10.41 11.50 -12.46
CA SER A 200 -9.43 11.69 -11.40
C SER A 200 -8.37 10.57 -11.44
N LEU A 201 -7.09 10.96 -11.30
CA LEU A 201 -5.99 10.00 -11.16
C LEU A 201 -6.18 9.11 -9.93
N HIS A 202 -6.58 9.70 -8.79
CA HIS A 202 -6.80 8.95 -7.55
C HIS A 202 -7.93 7.95 -7.69
N THR A 203 -9.05 8.37 -8.30
CA THR A 203 -10.18 7.45 -8.56
C THR A 203 -9.75 6.33 -9.49
N THR A 204 -9.05 6.65 -10.58
CA THR A 204 -8.61 5.63 -11.55
C THR A 204 -7.67 4.60 -10.92
N VAL A 205 -6.61 5.06 -10.25
CA VAL A 205 -5.60 4.18 -9.64
C VAL A 205 -6.20 3.43 -8.46
N GLY A 206 -6.88 4.13 -7.55
CA GLY A 206 -7.51 3.53 -6.37
C GLY A 206 -8.58 2.50 -6.72
N TYR A 207 -9.44 2.79 -7.69
CA TYR A 207 -10.44 1.83 -8.18
C TYR A 207 -9.78 0.63 -8.86
N GLY A 208 -8.76 0.84 -9.69
CA GLY A 208 -8.03 -0.27 -10.28
C GLY A 208 -7.35 -1.17 -9.23
N ILE A 209 -6.77 -0.60 -8.17
CA ILE A 209 -6.22 -1.40 -7.05
C ILE A 209 -7.33 -2.18 -6.34
N LEU A 210 -8.49 -1.55 -6.09
CA LEU A 210 -9.65 -2.24 -5.50
C LEU A 210 -10.05 -3.45 -6.35
N VAL A 211 -10.28 -3.24 -7.65
CA VAL A 211 -10.65 -4.30 -8.61
C VAL A 211 -9.58 -5.39 -8.65
N HIS A 212 -8.30 -5.03 -8.67
CA HIS A 212 -7.20 -5.98 -8.62
C HIS A 212 -7.25 -6.86 -7.36
N LYS A 213 -7.37 -6.25 -6.18
CA LYS A 213 -7.38 -6.99 -4.90
C LYS A 213 -8.65 -7.83 -4.74
N VAL A 214 -9.82 -7.31 -5.09
CA VAL A 214 -11.08 -8.07 -5.11
C VAL A 214 -10.94 -9.29 -6.01
N THR A 215 -10.44 -9.11 -7.24
CA THR A 215 -10.28 -10.22 -8.19
C THR A 215 -9.24 -11.23 -7.70
N LYS A 216 -8.11 -10.76 -7.14
CA LYS A 216 -7.06 -11.62 -6.58
C LYS A 216 -7.57 -12.46 -5.40
N LEU A 217 -8.46 -11.92 -4.57
CA LEU A 217 -8.99 -12.61 -3.39
C LEU A 217 -10.17 -13.53 -3.71
N THR A 218 -11.04 -13.14 -4.64
CA THR A 218 -12.29 -13.85 -4.96
C THR A 218 -12.18 -14.75 -6.19
N GLY A 219 -11.22 -14.49 -7.08
CA GLY A 219 -11.12 -15.14 -8.40
C GLY A 219 -12.16 -14.66 -9.42
N SER A 220 -12.97 -13.65 -9.09
CA SER A 220 -14.03 -13.13 -9.96
C SER A 220 -13.75 -11.69 -10.37
N VAL A 221 -13.91 -11.37 -11.66
CA VAL A 221 -13.74 -10.01 -12.18
C VAL A 221 -15.04 -9.22 -11.97
N PRO A 222 -15.02 -8.06 -11.29
CA PRO A 222 -16.23 -7.27 -11.06
C PRO A 222 -16.87 -6.68 -12.33
N THR A 223 -16.10 -6.50 -13.41
CA THR A 223 -16.55 -5.87 -14.66
C THR A 223 -16.01 -6.55 -15.92
N ASP A 224 -16.90 -7.13 -16.73
CA ASP A 224 -16.55 -7.75 -18.03
C ASP A 224 -16.74 -6.81 -19.23
N SER A 225 -17.05 -5.54 -18.99
CA SER A 225 -17.32 -4.61 -20.09
C SER A 225 -16.04 -4.20 -20.82
N PRO A 226 -16.07 -4.13 -22.16
CA PRO A 226 -14.92 -3.67 -22.93
C PRO A 226 -14.55 -2.23 -22.54
N PRO A 227 -13.25 -1.91 -22.53
CA PRO A 227 -12.77 -0.66 -21.95
C PRO A 227 -13.05 0.55 -22.85
N ALA A 228 -13.99 1.40 -22.42
CA ALA A 228 -14.34 2.63 -23.13
C ALA A 228 -13.59 3.88 -22.62
N THR A 229 -13.18 3.90 -21.36
CA THR A 229 -12.51 5.04 -20.71
C THR A 229 -11.16 4.62 -20.11
N ARG A 230 -10.32 5.59 -19.72
CA ARG A 230 -9.06 5.29 -19.02
C ARG A 230 -9.29 4.54 -17.71
N CYS A 231 -10.33 4.93 -16.97
CA CYS A 231 -10.66 4.30 -15.71
C CYS A 231 -11.08 2.84 -15.92
N SER A 232 -11.99 2.59 -16.88
CA SER A 232 -12.40 1.21 -17.20
C SER A 232 -11.26 0.38 -17.80
N ALA A 233 -10.40 0.98 -18.63
CA ALA A 233 -9.21 0.31 -19.18
C ALA A 233 -8.20 -0.09 -18.09
N PHE A 234 -7.98 0.80 -17.12
CA PHE A 234 -7.09 0.51 -16.00
C PHE A 234 -7.69 -0.54 -15.06
N ALA A 235 -9.00 -0.43 -14.75
CA ALA A 235 -9.72 -1.43 -13.96
C ALA A 235 -9.74 -2.81 -14.63
N TYR A 236 -10.00 -2.87 -15.94
CA TYR A 236 -9.99 -4.11 -16.72
C TYR A 236 -8.63 -4.80 -16.65
N ARG A 237 -7.54 -4.06 -16.96
CA ARG A 237 -6.18 -4.57 -16.77
C ARG A 237 -5.97 -5.10 -15.36
N SER A 238 -6.26 -4.28 -14.35
CA SER A 238 -6.08 -4.63 -12.95
C SER A 238 -6.81 -5.90 -12.53
N GLY A 239 -8.04 -6.08 -13.01
CA GLY A 239 -8.85 -7.28 -12.81
C GLY A 239 -8.21 -8.50 -13.43
N VAL A 240 -7.82 -8.43 -14.71
CA VAL A 240 -7.09 -9.51 -15.40
C VAL A 240 -5.85 -9.91 -14.62
N ILE A 241 -5.00 -8.94 -14.21
CA ILE A 241 -3.79 -9.24 -13.45
C ILE A 241 -4.12 -9.92 -12.12
N GLY A 242 -5.16 -9.47 -11.40
CA GLY A 242 -5.62 -10.13 -10.18
C GLY A 242 -6.06 -11.57 -10.41
N MET A 243 -6.80 -11.82 -11.50
CA MET A 243 -7.27 -13.14 -11.90
C MET A 243 -6.12 -14.08 -12.27
N LEU A 244 -5.12 -13.62 -13.03
CA LEU A 244 -3.95 -14.42 -13.39
C LEU A 244 -3.17 -14.89 -12.17
N LEU A 245 -2.96 -13.97 -11.20
CA LEU A 245 -2.25 -14.30 -9.96
C LEU A 245 -3.04 -15.29 -9.09
N ARG A 246 -4.37 -15.23 -9.11
CA ARG A 246 -5.23 -16.09 -8.31
C ARG A 246 -5.46 -17.48 -8.91
N THR A 247 -5.85 -17.53 -10.17
CA THR A 247 -6.36 -18.76 -10.81
C THR A 247 -5.26 -19.58 -11.45
N GLY A 248 -4.16 -18.94 -11.88
CA GLY A 248 -3.15 -19.60 -12.68
C GLY A 248 -3.65 -20.05 -14.06
N ASP A 249 -4.76 -19.48 -14.57
CA ASP A 249 -5.34 -19.83 -15.88
C ASP A 249 -4.65 -19.10 -17.06
N PRO A 250 -3.92 -19.80 -17.94
CA PRO A 250 -3.27 -19.18 -19.10
C PRO A 250 -4.26 -18.70 -20.17
N ASP A 251 -5.49 -19.20 -20.21
CA ASP A 251 -6.48 -18.77 -21.21
C ASP A 251 -6.96 -17.33 -20.95
N ALA A 252 -7.00 -16.90 -19.68
CA ALA A 252 -7.24 -15.49 -19.33
C ALA A 252 -6.14 -14.57 -19.88
N ALA A 253 -4.86 -15.00 -19.85
CA ALA A 253 -3.75 -14.22 -20.41
C ALA A 253 -3.87 -14.07 -21.93
N ARG A 254 -4.31 -15.13 -22.61
CA ARG A 254 -4.56 -15.12 -24.06
C ARG A 254 -5.74 -14.23 -24.44
N ALA A 255 -6.82 -14.26 -23.66
CA ALA A 255 -7.95 -13.37 -23.86
C ALA A 255 -7.50 -11.90 -23.74
N TYR A 256 -6.77 -11.58 -22.68
CA TYR A 256 -6.24 -10.23 -22.47
C TYR A 256 -5.29 -9.76 -23.57
N ARG A 257 -4.42 -10.64 -24.08
CA ARG A 257 -3.56 -10.31 -25.23
C ARG A 257 -4.36 -9.87 -26.46
N ARG A 258 -5.45 -10.59 -26.80
CA ARG A 258 -6.30 -10.23 -27.96
C ARG A 258 -6.95 -8.87 -27.76
N GLU A 259 -7.36 -8.55 -26.54
CA GLU A 259 -7.89 -7.23 -26.19
C GLU A 259 -6.83 -6.15 -26.30
N LEU A 260 -5.60 -6.40 -25.83
CA LEU A 260 -4.47 -5.49 -26.00
C LEU A 260 -4.18 -5.19 -27.48
N GLU A 261 -4.20 -6.20 -28.35
CA GLU A 261 -3.93 -6.02 -29.80
C GLU A 261 -4.99 -5.15 -30.50
N THR A 262 -6.22 -5.11 -29.98
CA THR A 262 -7.36 -4.40 -30.59
C THR A 262 -7.69 -3.05 -29.93
N HIS A 263 -7.19 -2.79 -28.72
CA HIS A 263 -7.49 -1.57 -27.96
C HIS A 263 -6.22 -0.76 -27.63
N PRO A 264 -5.91 0.31 -28.39
CA PRO A 264 -4.74 1.16 -28.14
C PRO A 264 -4.69 1.77 -26.73
N LEU A 265 -5.86 2.02 -26.14
CA LEU A 265 -5.96 2.53 -24.78
C LEU A 265 -5.43 1.52 -23.75
N LEU A 266 -5.70 0.22 -23.93
CA LEU A 266 -5.16 -0.82 -23.06
C LEU A 266 -3.64 -0.91 -23.20
N GLN A 267 -3.08 -0.83 -24.41
CA GLN A 267 -1.63 -0.87 -24.61
C GLN A 267 -0.92 0.28 -23.90
N ARG A 268 -1.45 1.50 -24.02
CA ARG A 268 -0.92 2.65 -23.30
C ARG A 268 -1.02 2.46 -21.79
N ASN A 269 -2.16 1.96 -21.31
CA ASN A 269 -2.36 1.69 -19.89
C ASN A 269 -1.40 0.62 -19.38
N GLU A 270 -1.11 -0.41 -20.18
CA GLU A 270 -0.17 -1.48 -19.84
C GLU A 270 1.22 -0.90 -19.54
N LEU A 271 1.76 -0.15 -20.49
CA LEU A 271 3.05 0.52 -20.36
C LEU A 271 3.08 1.51 -19.19
N TRP A 272 2.09 2.41 -19.12
CA TRP A 272 2.01 3.42 -18.06
C TRP A 272 1.91 2.79 -16.67
N SER A 273 1.14 1.70 -16.54
CA SER A 273 0.96 1.01 -15.26
C SER A 273 2.27 0.39 -14.79
N LEU A 274 2.96 -0.37 -15.64
CA LEU A 274 4.23 -0.99 -15.29
C LEU A 274 5.28 0.08 -14.91
N ALA A 275 5.44 1.11 -15.75
CA ALA A 275 6.45 2.14 -15.55
C ALA A 275 6.20 3.03 -14.32
N THR A 276 4.94 3.37 -14.02
CA THR A 276 4.62 4.15 -12.81
C THR A 276 4.65 3.32 -11.54
N PHE A 277 4.30 2.03 -11.62
CA PHE A 277 4.35 1.14 -10.46
C PHE A 277 5.78 0.93 -9.97
N SER A 278 6.73 0.79 -10.90
CA SER A 278 8.16 0.69 -10.62
C SER A 278 8.86 2.05 -10.46
N ALA A 279 8.10 3.15 -10.49
CA ALA A 279 8.57 4.53 -10.34
C ALA A 279 9.62 5.00 -11.38
N ASP A 280 9.69 4.38 -12.57
CA ASP A 280 10.50 4.87 -13.68
C ASP A 280 9.92 6.16 -14.27
N ILE A 281 8.59 6.33 -14.24
CA ILE A 281 7.91 7.55 -14.67
C ILE A 281 6.93 8.06 -13.61
N PRO A 282 6.66 9.38 -13.52
CA PRO A 282 5.68 9.92 -12.59
C PRO A 282 4.24 9.59 -13.01
N GLN A 283 3.35 9.46 -12.03
CA GLN A 283 1.93 9.31 -12.31
C GLN A 283 1.36 10.61 -12.92
N THR A 284 0.65 10.49 -14.04
CA THR A 284 0.00 11.63 -14.70
C THR A 284 -1.46 11.32 -14.98
N ARG A 285 -2.34 12.32 -14.90
CA ARG A 285 -3.78 12.16 -15.22
C ARG A 285 -4.00 11.71 -16.67
N GLN A 286 -3.07 12.04 -17.57
CA GLN A 286 -3.18 11.75 -19.00
C GLN A 286 -2.60 10.40 -19.42
N PHE A 287 -1.94 9.70 -18.50
CA PHE A 287 -1.23 8.44 -18.75
C PHE A 287 -0.14 8.66 -19.81
N ASN A 288 0.54 9.80 -19.72
CA ASN A 288 1.61 10.17 -20.62
C ASN A 288 2.84 9.32 -20.29
N VAL A 289 3.52 8.85 -21.33
CA VAL A 289 4.77 8.10 -21.26
C VAL A 289 5.77 8.82 -22.16
N ASP A 290 6.78 9.46 -21.57
CA ASP A 290 7.74 10.29 -22.30
C ASP A 290 8.90 9.45 -22.82
N SER A 291 9.01 9.29 -24.15
CA SER A 291 9.93 8.39 -24.88
C SER A 291 11.44 8.48 -24.58
N ARG A 292 11.87 9.34 -23.67
CA ARG A 292 13.27 9.54 -23.28
C ARG A 292 13.64 8.82 -21.98
N THR A 293 12.67 8.27 -21.24
CA THR A 293 12.93 7.64 -19.95
C THR A 293 13.20 6.15 -20.11
N GLY A 294 14.34 5.68 -19.62
CA GLY A 294 14.67 4.25 -19.58
C GLY A 294 13.85 3.50 -18.54
N LEU A 295 13.58 2.21 -18.78
CA LEU A 295 12.72 1.38 -17.93
C LEU A 295 13.51 0.49 -16.97
N ALA A 296 14.50 1.06 -16.26
CA ALA A 296 15.48 0.29 -15.50
C ALA A 296 14.87 -0.46 -14.29
N HIS A 297 13.97 0.19 -13.54
CA HIS A 297 13.31 -0.45 -12.39
C HIS A 297 12.21 -1.40 -12.85
N THR A 298 11.42 -1.00 -13.85
CA THR A 298 10.37 -1.83 -14.46
C THR A 298 10.95 -3.13 -15.00
N ALA A 299 12.09 -3.05 -15.70
CA ALA A 299 12.78 -4.25 -16.19
C ALA A 299 13.26 -5.14 -15.04
N ALA A 300 13.72 -4.58 -13.92
CA ALA A 300 14.14 -5.36 -12.77
C ALA A 300 12.95 -6.09 -12.11
N ASP A 301 11.83 -5.39 -11.89
CA ASP A 301 10.62 -5.95 -11.31
C ASP A 301 10.04 -7.06 -12.20
N VAL A 302 9.91 -6.81 -13.51
CA VAL A 302 9.41 -7.81 -14.47
C VAL A 302 10.32 -9.04 -14.55
N ILE A 303 11.63 -8.88 -14.43
CA ILE A 303 12.56 -10.02 -14.37
C ILE A 303 12.36 -10.85 -13.10
N GLY A 304 12.13 -10.20 -11.95
CA GLY A 304 11.79 -10.89 -10.70
C GLY A 304 10.47 -11.65 -10.80
N ASP A 305 9.44 -10.99 -11.32
CA ASP A 305 8.14 -11.60 -11.56
C ASP A 305 8.23 -12.83 -12.49
N LEU A 306 9.05 -12.74 -13.54
CA LEU A 306 9.28 -13.82 -14.50
C LEU A 306 9.91 -15.06 -13.85
N SER A 307 10.73 -14.89 -12.80
CA SER A 307 11.35 -16.01 -12.11
C SER A 307 10.44 -16.66 -11.08
N GLU A 308 9.59 -15.90 -10.39
CA GLU A 308 8.88 -16.37 -9.19
C GLU A 308 7.40 -16.69 -9.41
N LEU A 309 6.72 -15.99 -10.33
CA LEU A 309 5.26 -16.08 -10.44
C LEU A 309 4.78 -17.31 -11.23
N ASN A 310 3.47 -17.54 -11.17
CA ASN A 310 2.82 -18.71 -11.76
C ASN A 310 2.87 -18.69 -13.31
N GLU A 311 2.55 -19.81 -13.94
CA GLU A 311 2.68 -19.97 -15.39
C GLU A 311 1.72 -19.10 -16.21
N ALA A 312 0.53 -18.79 -15.70
CA ALA A 312 -0.39 -17.88 -16.38
C ALA A 312 0.13 -16.44 -16.40
N TYR A 313 0.72 -16.00 -15.28
CA TYR A 313 1.38 -14.69 -15.23
C TYR A 313 2.63 -14.66 -16.13
N LEU A 314 3.42 -15.74 -16.14
CA LEU A 314 4.53 -15.90 -17.09
C LEU A 314 4.05 -15.79 -18.54
N HIS A 315 2.95 -16.46 -18.89
CA HIS A 315 2.34 -16.37 -20.23
C HIS A 315 1.98 -14.92 -20.57
N TYR A 316 1.35 -14.20 -19.65
CA TYR A 316 1.04 -12.79 -19.81
C TYR A 316 2.31 -11.94 -20.01
N LEU A 317 3.36 -12.14 -19.20
CA LEU A 317 4.60 -11.39 -19.31
C LEU A 317 5.23 -11.53 -20.69
N VAL A 318 5.41 -12.77 -21.18
CA VAL A 318 6.11 -13.04 -22.44
C VAL A 318 5.29 -12.70 -23.68
N THR A 319 3.95 -12.69 -23.57
CA THR A 319 3.08 -12.44 -24.73
C THR A 319 2.48 -11.05 -24.79
N SER A 320 2.47 -10.30 -23.67
CA SER A 320 1.79 -9.01 -23.55
C SER A 320 2.69 -7.93 -22.95
N ALA A 321 3.11 -8.07 -21.69
CA ALA A 321 3.81 -7.00 -20.98
C ALA A 321 5.19 -6.68 -21.56
N ILE A 322 6.06 -7.69 -21.67
CA ILE A 322 7.44 -7.50 -22.14
C ILE A 322 7.48 -6.98 -23.59
N PRO A 323 6.67 -7.50 -24.55
CA PRO A 323 6.57 -6.92 -25.88
C PRO A 323 6.23 -5.43 -25.89
N VAL A 324 5.27 -4.99 -25.05
CA VAL A 324 4.91 -3.56 -24.91
C VAL A 324 6.10 -2.74 -24.38
N LEU A 325 6.82 -3.27 -23.39
CA LEU A 325 8.00 -2.60 -22.83
C LEU A 325 9.15 -2.51 -23.85
N LEU A 326 9.41 -3.58 -24.61
CA LEU A 326 10.46 -3.61 -25.64
C LEU A 326 10.16 -2.71 -26.84
N HIS A 327 8.88 -2.55 -27.18
CA HIS A 327 8.47 -1.60 -28.22
C HIS A 327 8.81 -0.16 -27.82
N TYR A 328 8.69 0.16 -26.54
CA TYR A 328 8.98 1.47 -26.00
C TYR A 328 10.48 1.70 -25.70
N ASP A 329 11.12 0.75 -25.03
CA ASP A 329 12.54 0.74 -24.70
C ASP A 329 13.18 -0.56 -25.19
N SER A 330 13.81 -0.49 -26.38
CA SER A 330 14.45 -1.65 -27.01
C SER A 330 15.64 -2.21 -26.24
N THR A 331 16.20 -1.44 -25.29
CA THR A 331 17.28 -1.93 -24.41
C THR A 331 16.74 -2.72 -23.22
N PHE A 332 15.43 -2.64 -22.97
CA PHE A 332 14.75 -3.19 -21.81
C PHE A 332 15.42 -2.74 -20.50
N GLY A 333 15.56 -1.44 -20.30
CA GLY A 333 16.27 -0.86 -19.16
C GLY A 333 17.75 -1.28 -19.10
N SER A 334 18.38 -1.54 -20.26
CA SER A 334 19.72 -2.14 -20.38
C SER A 334 19.88 -3.53 -19.72
N ARG A 335 18.78 -4.28 -19.54
CA ARG A 335 18.76 -5.61 -18.88
C ARG A 335 18.38 -6.76 -19.80
N ARG A 336 18.41 -6.57 -21.13
CA ARG A 336 18.02 -7.61 -22.11
C ARG A 336 18.76 -8.94 -21.94
N ALA A 337 20.06 -8.92 -21.64
CA ALA A 337 20.83 -10.15 -21.38
C ALA A 337 20.35 -10.88 -20.11
N VAL A 338 20.02 -10.13 -19.05
CA VAL A 338 19.47 -10.69 -17.81
C VAL A 338 18.10 -11.30 -18.06
N LEU A 339 17.23 -10.62 -18.83
CA LEU A 339 15.93 -11.14 -19.24
C LEU A 339 16.04 -12.50 -19.95
N VAL A 340 16.93 -12.60 -20.94
CA VAL A 340 17.16 -13.87 -21.67
C VAL A 340 17.64 -14.97 -20.75
N ASN A 341 18.58 -14.67 -19.85
CA ASN A 341 19.13 -15.64 -18.91
C ASN A 341 18.07 -16.11 -17.91
N THR A 342 17.27 -15.20 -17.34
CA THR A 342 16.20 -15.54 -16.40
C THR A 342 15.12 -16.39 -17.04
N LEU A 343 14.73 -16.09 -18.29
CA LEU A 343 13.77 -16.91 -19.03
C LEU A 343 14.33 -18.29 -19.38
N GLY A 344 15.62 -18.38 -19.72
CA GLY A 344 16.33 -19.64 -19.90
C GLY A 344 16.28 -20.50 -18.63
N ALA A 345 16.66 -19.91 -17.48
CA ALA A 345 16.62 -20.60 -16.19
C ALA A 345 15.19 -21.02 -15.79
N ARG A 346 14.17 -20.21 -16.08
CA ARG A 346 12.77 -20.58 -15.86
C ARG A 346 12.34 -21.76 -16.72
N LEU A 347 12.75 -21.80 -17.99
CA LEU A 347 12.49 -22.93 -18.89
C LEU A 347 13.18 -24.23 -18.43
N GLU A 348 14.39 -24.13 -17.91
CA GLU A 348 15.16 -25.26 -17.37
C GLU A 348 14.55 -25.84 -16.10
N ARG A 349 14.03 -24.99 -15.20
CA ARG A 349 13.28 -25.42 -14.00
C ARG A 349 12.00 -26.19 -14.34
N GLY A 350 11.47 -26.00 -15.54
CA GLY A 350 10.25 -26.64 -16.02
C GLY A 350 9.08 -25.67 -16.09
N ILE A 351 8.34 -25.78 -17.20
CA ILE A 351 7.02 -25.18 -17.39
C ILE A 351 6.10 -26.35 -17.78
N GLU A 352 5.08 -26.59 -16.96
CA GLU A 352 4.13 -27.69 -17.09
C GLU A 352 3.18 -27.45 -18.28
N ASP A 353 2.64 -26.24 -18.43
CA ASP A 353 1.79 -25.90 -19.55
C ASP A 353 2.59 -25.83 -20.86
N ALA A 354 2.36 -26.81 -21.73
CA ALA A 354 3.04 -26.94 -23.02
C ALA A 354 2.90 -25.68 -23.90
N ARG A 355 1.78 -24.96 -23.79
CA ARG A 355 1.54 -23.73 -24.56
C ARG A 355 2.42 -22.60 -24.05
N THR A 356 2.42 -22.36 -22.74
CA THR A 356 3.27 -21.37 -22.05
C THR A 356 4.74 -21.64 -22.28
N ARG A 357 5.14 -22.92 -22.26
CA ARG A 357 6.50 -23.33 -22.63
C ARG A 357 6.83 -22.97 -24.07
N SER A 358 5.94 -23.28 -25.01
CA SER A 358 6.14 -23.00 -26.44
C SER A 358 6.27 -21.50 -26.73
N VAL A 359 5.37 -20.68 -26.19
CA VAL A 359 5.45 -19.21 -26.37
C VAL A 359 6.68 -18.62 -25.70
N SER A 360 7.11 -19.14 -24.54
CA SER A 360 8.33 -18.70 -23.86
C SER A 360 9.59 -19.01 -24.68
N VAL A 361 9.67 -20.21 -25.29
CA VAL A 361 10.77 -20.57 -26.20
C VAL A 361 10.76 -19.69 -27.46
N GLY A 362 9.59 -19.47 -28.05
CA GLY A 362 9.44 -18.59 -29.21
C GLY A 362 9.87 -17.15 -28.91
N PHE A 363 9.41 -16.62 -27.78
CA PHE A 363 9.77 -15.28 -27.32
C PHE A 363 11.28 -15.16 -27.08
N MET A 364 11.89 -16.09 -26.34
CA MET A 364 13.33 -16.09 -26.08
C MET A 364 14.17 -16.07 -27.38
N LYS A 365 13.72 -16.77 -28.42
CA LYS A 365 14.38 -16.74 -29.75
C LYS A 365 14.24 -15.39 -30.45
N SER A 366 13.12 -14.70 -30.28
CA SER A 366 12.86 -13.40 -30.92
C SER A 366 13.61 -12.24 -30.27
N ILE A 367 14.00 -12.38 -29.00
CA ILE A 367 14.71 -11.33 -28.24
C ILE A 367 16.20 -11.62 -28.02
N ARG A 368 16.73 -12.72 -28.55
CA ARG A 368 18.18 -12.88 -28.74
C ARG A 368 18.57 -12.12 -29.99
#